data_AF-A0A934LSP0-F1
#
_entry.id   AF-A0A934LSP0-F1
#
_cell.length_a   1.000
_cell.length_b   1.000
_cell.length_c   1.000
_cell.angle_alpha   90.00
_cell.angle_beta   90.00
_cell.angle_gamma   90.00
#
_symmetry.space_group_name_H-M   'P 1'
#
loop_
_entity.id
_entity.type
_entity.pdbx_description
1 polymer ?
#
loop_
_entity_poly.entity_id
_entity_poly.type
_entity_poly.pdbx_seq_one_letter_code
_entity_poly.pdbx_strand_id
1 'polypeptide(L)'
;MDTMLGINLIAMNPEVRAGRPYLLGTTITVADIAIAKIFHRLEPEEIAENHNLTLPQVYAALAYYYDHKAEIDANIQERRRLAAEMKEKRVGSRHQSLFG
;
A
#
# COMPACT_ATOMS: atom_id res chain seq x y z
N MET A 1 -8.92 -20.88 -30.43
CA MET A 1 -7.57 -20.83 -29.84
C MET A 1 -7.49 -19.46 -29.22
N ASP A 2 -7.37 -19.40 -27.90
CA ASP A 2 -7.49 -18.13 -27.19
C ASP A 2 -6.09 -17.66 -26.81
N THR A 3 -5.80 -16.38 -27.07
CA THR A 3 -4.53 -15.74 -26.70
C THR A 3 -4.75 -14.93 -25.43
N MET A 4 -4.03 -15.28 -24.36
CA MET A 4 -4.08 -14.51 -23.12
C MET A 4 -3.22 -13.25 -23.20
N LEU A 5 -3.80 -12.11 -22.80
CA LEU A 5 -3.10 -10.83 -22.68
C LEU A 5 -3.17 -10.37 -21.23
N GLY A 6 -2.02 -10.06 -20.64
CA GLY A 6 -1.89 -9.65 -19.23
C GLY A 6 -1.62 -8.16 -19.08
N ILE A 7 -2.05 -7.60 -17.95
CA ILE A 7 -1.72 -6.22 -17.53
C ILE A 7 -0.46 -6.28 -16.65
N ASN A 8 0.70 -6.03 -17.25
CA ASN A 8 2.01 -6.14 -16.60
C ASN A 8 2.41 -4.83 -15.90
N LEU A 9 1.68 -4.45 -14.85
CA LEU A 9 1.90 -3.20 -14.11
C LEU A 9 2.26 -3.39 -12.63
N ILE A 10 2.23 -4.63 -12.14
CA ILE A 10 2.51 -4.96 -10.74
C ILE A 10 3.74 -5.85 -10.70
N ALA A 11 4.65 -5.54 -9.78
CA ALA A 11 5.82 -6.34 -9.51
C ALA A 11 5.95 -6.62 -8.01
N MET A 12 6.70 -7.65 -7.68
CA MET A 12 7.06 -8.01 -6.33
C MET A 12 8.55 -8.32 -6.33
N ASN A 13 9.30 -7.72 -5.42
CA ASN A 13 10.72 -8.00 -5.25
C ASN A 13 10.99 -8.12 -3.73
N PRO A 14 11.52 -9.26 -3.24
CA PRO A 14 11.82 -9.45 -1.82
C PRO A 14 12.73 -8.37 -1.21
N GLU A 15 13.65 -7.81 -2.00
CA GLU A 15 14.57 -6.76 -1.58
C GLU A 15 13.91 -5.38 -1.54
N VAL A 16 12.79 -5.20 -2.25
CA VAL A 16 12.06 -3.93 -2.35
C VAL A 16 10.78 -4.00 -1.54
N ARG A 17 10.59 -3.03 -0.62
CA ARG A 17 9.39 -2.95 0.24
C ARG A 17 9.10 -4.26 1.00
N ALA A 18 10.11 -5.10 1.27
CA ALA A 18 10.00 -6.40 1.92
C ALA A 18 9.07 -7.38 1.18
N GLY A 19 9.18 -7.46 -0.15
CA GLY A 19 8.40 -8.41 -0.94
C GLY A 19 6.93 -8.05 -1.09
N ARG A 20 6.54 -6.79 -0.85
CA ARG A 20 5.14 -6.37 -1.06
C ARG A 20 4.89 -6.03 -2.54
N PRO A 21 3.74 -6.42 -3.10
CA PRO A 21 3.34 -6.02 -4.45
C PRO A 21 3.30 -4.50 -4.60
N TYR A 22 4.00 -3.99 -5.61
CA TYR A 22 4.09 -2.56 -5.92
C TYR A 22 3.88 -2.29 -7.40
N LEU A 23 3.47 -1.07 -7.71
CA LEU A 23 3.25 -0.63 -9.09
C LEU A 23 4.59 -0.35 -9.78
N LEU A 24 4.79 -0.95 -10.95
CA LEU A 24 6.01 -0.78 -11.75
C LEU A 24 6.29 0.69 -12.05
N GLY A 25 7.58 1.05 -11.96
CA GLY A 25 8.03 2.45 -12.14
C GLY A 25 7.74 3.34 -10.94
N THR A 26 7.20 2.82 -9.83
CA THR A 26 6.88 3.59 -8.64
C THR A 26 7.30 2.88 -7.36
N THR A 27 7.18 3.57 -6.23
CA THR A 27 7.41 2.99 -4.90
C THR A 27 6.10 2.71 -4.14
N ILE A 28 4.96 2.86 -4.83
CA ILE A 28 3.61 2.79 -4.27
C ILE A 28 3.15 1.34 -4.29
N THR A 29 2.69 0.85 -3.13
CA THR A 29 2.24 -0.53 -2.99
C THR A 29 0.77 -0.69 -3.35
N VAL A 30 0.37 -1.91 -3.71
CA VAL A 30 -1.04 -2.23 -3.95
C VAL A 30 -1.89 -1.94 -2.70
N ALA A 31 -1.33 -2.17 -1.50
CA ALA A 31 -1.97 -1.86 -0.24
C ALA A 31 -2.25 -0.35 -0.08
N ASP A 32 -1.37 0.53 -0.55
CA ASP A 32 -1.58 1.99 -0.45
C ASP A 32 -2.77 2.42 -1.33
N ILE A 33 -2.90 1.86 -2.54
CA ILE A 33 -4.05 2.09 -3.44
C ILE A 33 -5.34 1.54 -2.86
N ALA A 34 -5.30 0.33 -2.30
CA ALA A 34 -6.45 -0.26 -1.62
C ALA A 34 -6.90 0.62 -0.44
N ILE A 35 -5.94 1.19 0.31
CA ILE A 35 -6.27 2.09 1.42
C ILE A 35 -6.96 3.36 0.93
N ALA A 36 -6.42 3.98 -0.12
CA ALA A 36 -6.98 5.17 -0.74
C ALA A 36 -8.41 4.94 -1.23
N LYS A 37 -8.68 3.82 -1.92
CA LYS A 37 -10.03 3.53 -2.43
C LYS A 37 -11.02 3.10 -1.34
N ILE A 38 -10.62 2.20 -0.44
CA ILE A 38 -11.55 1.55 0.50
C ILE A 38 -11.75 2.36 1.78
N PHE A 39 -10.67 2.85 2.39
CA PHE A 39 -10.77 3.59 3.65
C PHE A 39 -10.98 5.08 3.42
N HIS A 40 -10.31 5.66 2.43
CA HIS A 40 -10.45 7.10 2.11
C HIS A 40 -11.54 7.40 1.09
N ARG A 41 -12.14 6.38 0.46
CA ARG A 41 -13.24 6.51 -0.52
C ARG A 41 -12.91 7.46 -1.68
N LEU A 42 -11.64 7.56 -2.04
CA LEU A 42 -11.21 8.35 -3.19
C LEU A 42 -11.60 7.65 -4.50
N GLU A 43 -11.89 8.42 -5.53
CA GLU A 43 -12.11 7.86 -6.87
C GLU A 43 -10.78 7.50 -7.55
N PRO A 44 -10.76 6.47 -8.44
CA PRO A 44 -9.53 6.02 -9.10
C PRO A 44 -8.77 7.15 -9.82
N GLU A 45 -9.50 8.12 -10.37
CA GLU A 45 -8.97 9.32 -11.01
C GLU A 45 -8.25 10.22 -10.01
N GLU A 46 -8.84 10.45 -8.83
CA GLU A 46 -8.23 11.24 -7.76
C GLU A 46 -6.98 10.54 -7.21
N ILE A 47 -7.01 9.21 -7.08
CA ILE A 47 -5.86 8.41 -6.67
C ILE A 47 -4.73 8.54 -7.70
N ALA A 48 -5.08 8.49 -8.99
CA ALA A 48 -4.12 8.65 -10.08
C ALA A 48 -3.43 10.02 -10.02
N GLU A 49 -4.20 11.09 -9.86
CA GLU A 49 -3.69 12.46 -9.76
C GLU A 49 -2.82 12.67 -8.51
N ASN A 50 -3.31 12.26 -7.34
CA ASN A 50 -2.61 12.45 -6.06
C ASN A 50 -1.26 11.73 -5.98
N HIS A 51 -1.10 10.67 -6.77
CA HIS A 51 0.07 9.80 -6.72
C HIS A 51 0.90 9.81 -8.01
N ASN A 52 0.58 10.70 -8.97
CA ASN A 52 1.22 10.74 -10.30
C ASN A 52 1.23 9.35 -10.98
N LEU A 53 0.13 8.60 -10.83
CA LEU A 53 -0.06 7.29 -11.44
C LEU A 53 -0.88 7.40 -12.71
N THR A 54 -0.72 6.42 -13.59
CA THR A 54 -1.65 6.25 -14.71
C THR A 54 -2.91 5.52 -14.24
N LEU A 55 -4.04 5.83 -14.86
CA LEU A 55 -5.31 5.18 -14.54
C LEU A 55 -5.26 3.63 -14.66
N PRO A 56 -4.60 3.04 -15.68
CA PRO A 56 -4.39 1.59 -15.74
C PRO A 56 -3.63 1.01 -14.55
N GLN A 57 -2.64 1.72 -13.99
CA GLN A 57 -1.92 1.26 -12.80
C GLN A 57 -2.85 1.19 -11.58
N VAL A 58 -3.70 2.21 -11.40
CA VAL A 58 -4.68 2.23 -10.30
C VAL A 58 -5.65 1.06 -10.44
N TYR A 59 -6.25 0.87 -11.61
CA TYR A 59 -7.18 -0.24 -11.83
C TYR A 59 -6.50 -1.61 -11.74
N ALA A 60 -5.26 -1.77 -12.22
CA ALA A 60 -4.51 -3.00 -12.05
C ALA A 60 -4.27 -3.33 -10.58
N ALA A 61 -3.86 -2.34 -9.77
CA ALA A 61 -3.71 -2.52 -8.32
C ALA A 61 -5.03 -2.91 -7.66
N LEU A 62 -6.14 -2.26 -8.02
CA LEU A 62 -7.46 -2.59 -7.46
C LEU A 62 -7.89 -4.01 -7.84
N ALA A 63 -7.70 -4.42 -9.09
CA ALA A 63 -8.00 -5.77 -9.55
C ALA A 63 -7.19 -6.81 -8.76
N TYR A 64 -5.87 -6.60 -8.65
CA TYR A 64 -5.00 -7.48 -7.88
C TYR A 64 -5.38 -7.52 -6.39
N TYR A 65 -5.75 -6.36 -5.82
CA TYR A 65 -6.23 -6.28 -4.45
C TYR A 65 -7.48 -7.13 -4.22
N TYR A 66 -8.47 -7.08 -5.11
CA TYR A 66 -9.68 -7.89 -4.93
C TYR A 66 -9.42 -9.39 -5.05
N ASP A 67 -8.50 -9.78 -5.93
CA ASP A 67 -8.07 -11.18 -6.08
C ASP A 67 -7.29 -11.69 -4.86
N HIS A 68 -6.51 -10.82 -4.21
CA HIS A 68 -5.65 -11.14 -3.05
C HIS A 68 -6.10 -10.47 -1.75
N LYS A 69 -7.40 -10.18 -1.61
CA LYS A 69 -7.93 -9.28 -0.59
C LYS A 69 -7.56 -9.69 0.83
N ALA A 70 -7.70 -10.97 1.15
CA ALA A 70 -7.44 -11.49 2.48
C ALA A 70 -5.98 -11.29 2.93
N GLU A 71 -5.03 -11.55 2.02
CA GLU A 71 -3.60 -11.39 2.28
C GLU A 71 -3.24 -9.90 2.46
N ILE A 72 -3.73 -9.05 1.57
CA ILE A 72 -3.42 -7.62 1.60
C ILE A 72 -4.06 -6.95 2.82
N ASP A 73 -5.29 -7.31 3.18
CA ASP A 73 -5.94 -6.81 4.40
C ASP A 73 -5.17 -7.21 5.65
N ALA A 74 -4.71 -8.46 5.74
CA ALA A 74 -3.87 -8.91 6.85
C ALA A 74 -2.57 -8.10 6.93
N ASN A 75 -1.93 -7.83 5.78
CA ASN A 75 -0.73 -6.99 5.71
C ASN A 75 -1.01 -5.56 6.20
N ILE A 76 -2.14 -4.97 5.78
CA ILE A 76 -2.55 -3.62 6.21
C ILE A 76 -2.75 -3.57 7.72
N GLN A 77 -3.44 -4.55 8.31
CA GLN A 77 -3.69 -4.59 9.75
C GLN A 77 -2.41 -4.75 10.55
N GLU A 78 -1.52 -5.65 10.15
CA GLU A 78 -0.25 -5.88 10.82
C GLU A 78 0.60 -4.60 10.82
N ARG A 79 0.64 -3.87 9.70
CA ARG A 79 1.35 -2.59 9.63
C ARG A 79 0.75 -1.53 10.54
N ARG A 80 -0.59 -1.46 10.65
CA ARG A 80 -1.26 -0.53 11.58
C ARG A 80 -0.89 -0.84 13.03
N ARG A 81 -0.86 -2.12 13.38
CA ARG A 81 -0.45 -2.58 14.71
C ARG A 81 1.00 -2.21 15.02
N LEU A 82 1.94 -2.55 14.14
CA LEU A 82 3.36 -2.22 14.29
C LEU A 82 3.60 -0.71 14.42
N ALA A 83 2.87 0.11 13.63
CA ALA A 83 2.94 1.56 13.71
C ALA A 83 2.42 2.11 15.06
N ALA A 84 1.36 1.52 15.61
CA ALA A 84 0.83 1.89 16.92
C ALA A 84 1.82 1.57 18.05
N GLU A 85 2.39 0.36 18.06
CA GLU A 85 3.38 -0.08 19.06
C GLU A 85 4.65 0.81 19.03
N MET A 86 5.11 1.18 17.83
CA MET A 86 6.26 2.09 17.66
C MET A 86 5.96 3.51 18.17
N LYS A 87 4.72 4.00 18.01
CA LYS A 87 4.30 5.30 18.52
C LYS A 87 4.27 5.30 20.05
N GLU A 88 3.74 4.25 20.66
CA GLU A 88 3.68 4.08 22.11
C GLU A 88 5.07 4.05 22.76
N LYS A 89 6.00 3.27 22.19
CA LYS A 89 7.40 3.22 22.63
C LYS A 89 8.12 4.58 22.51
N ARG A 90 7.86 5.35 21.45
CA ARG A 90 8.47 6.69 21.25
C ARG A 90 7.91 7.78 22.17
N VAL A 91 6.65 7.64 22.60
CA VAL A 91 6.03 8.56 23.57
C VAL A 91 6.55 8.27 24.99
N GLY A 92 6.78 7.00 25.34
CA GLY A 92 7.36 6.61 26.63
C GLY A 92 8.79 7.13 26.89
N SER A 93 9.62 7.29 25.85
CA SER A 93 11.00 7.83 25.99
C SER A 93 11.10 9.37 26.03
N ARG A 94 10.03 10.12 25.75
CA ARG A 94 10.09 11.60 25.68
C ARG A 94 9.74 12.32 26.99
N HIS A 95 9.51 11.59 28.08
CA HIS A 95 9.13 12.14 29.38
C HIS A 95 10.19 11.92 30.47
N GLN A 96 11.47 12.11 30.14
CA GLN A 96 12.49 12.38 31.17
C GLN A 96 12.88 13.86 31.03
N SER A 97 12.25 14.70 31.86
CA SER A 97 12.48 16.15 31.90
C SER A 97 13.96 16.46 32.12
N LEU A 98 14.59 17.14 31.16
CA LEU A 98 15.94 17.70 31.26
C LEU A 98 15.91 19.18 31.67
N PHE A 99 14.98 19.55 32.55
CA PHE A 99 14.96 20.86 33.18
C PHE A 99 15.10 20.66 34.69
N GLY A 100 16.33 20.85 35.17
CA GLY A 100 16.71 21.13 36.55
C GLY A 100 17.45 22.44 36.59
#